data_AF-A0A2I0DQF5-F1
#
_entry.id   AF-A0A2I0DQF5-F1
#
_cell.length_a   1.000
_cell.length_b   1.000
_cell.length_c   1.000
_cell.angle_alpha   90.00
_cell.angle_beta   90.00
_cell.angle_gamma   90.00
#
_symmetry.space_group_name_H-M   'P 1'
#
loop_
_entity.id
_entity.type
_entity.pdbx_description
1 polymer ?
#
loop_
_entity_poly.entity_id
_entity_poly.type
_entity_poly.pdbx_seq_one_letter_code
_entity_poly.pdbx_strand_id
1 'polypeptide(L)' 'MAIKSKYSNTQVESIIAELLAVLEKHQAPTDLSLMALGNCVTHLLQNKVPAESRAVVTEQFAKALSQSVKNN' A
#
# COMPACT_ATOMS: atom_id res chain seq x y z
N MET A 1 -4.72 17.61 13.47
CA MET A 1 -3.90 18.26 12.42
C MET A 1 -4.08 17.48 11.14
N ALA A 2 -4.68 18.07 10.11
CA ALA A 2 -4.78 17.43 8.81
C ALA A 2 -3.37 17.30 8.25
N ILE A 3 -2.88 16.06 8.08
CA ILE A 3 -1.68 15.81 7.28
C ILE A 3 -2.03 16.31 5.89
N LYS A 4 -1.51 17.47 5.50
CA LYS A 4 -1.63 17.96 4.14
C LYS A 4 -0.86 16.97 3.28
N SER A 5 -1.58 16.08 2.59
CA SER A 5 -0.96 15.09 1.71
C SER A 5 0.01 15.79 0.79
N LYS A 6 1.25 15.27 0.73
CA LYS A 6 2.27 15.77 -0.20
C LYS A 6 1.88 15.54 -1.67
N TYR A 7 0.87 14.70 -1.90
CA TYR A 7 0.32 14.34 -3.21
C TYR A 7 -1.12 14.84 -3.32
N SER A 8 -1.57 15.13 -4.54
CA SER A 8 -2.98 15.46 -4.75
C SER A 8 -3.84 14.20 -4.56
N ASN A 9 -5.04 14.38 -4.00
CA ASN A 9 -5.97 13.26 -3.81
C ASN A 9 -6.25 12.55 -5.15
N THR A 10 -6.43 13.32 -6.24
CA THR A 10 -6.65 12.80 -7.59
C THR A 10 -5.51 11.91 -8.08
N GLN A 11 -4.26 12.27 -7.81
CA GLN A 11 -3.11 11.45 -8.21
C GLN A 11 -3.11 10.10 -7.47
N VAL A 12 -3.38 10.13 -6.16
CA VAL A 12 -3.43 8.92 -5.34
C VAL A 12 -4.60 8.03 -5.76
N GLU A 13 -5.78 8.60 -5.97
CA GLU A 13 -6.99 7.90 -6.41
C GLU A 13 -6.80 7.24 -7.78
N SER A 14 -6.17 7.92 -8.75
CA SER A 14 -5.89 7.34 -10.07
C SER A 14 -5.01 6.09 -9.97
N ILE A 15 -3.94 6.16 -9.17
CA ILE A 15 -3.03 5.02 -8.96
C ILE A 15 -3.78 3.86 -8.31
N ILE A 16 -4.63 4.13 -7.31
CA ILE A 16 -5.44 3.08 -6.66
C ILE A 16 -6.39 2.44 -7.67
N ALA A 17 -7.09 3.24 -8.47
CA ALA A 17 -8.04 2.74 -9.47
C ALA A 17 -7.34 1.85 -10.52
N GLU A 18 -6.16 2.24 -10.98
CA GLU A 18 -5.37 1.45 -11.92
C GLU A 18 -4.91 0.11 -11.31
N LEU A 19 -4.48 0.11 -10.06
CA LEU A 19 -4.10 -1.13 -9.36
C LEU A 19 -5.29 -2.07 -9.19
N LEU A 20 -6.46 -1.54 -8.81
CA LEU A 20 -7.69 -2.34 -8.68
C LEU A 20 -8.13 -2.90 -10.03
N ALA A 21 -8.09 -2.10 -11.10
CA ALA A 21 -8.43 -2.55 -12.44
C ALA A 21 -7.52 -3.71 -12.92
N VAL A 22 -6.24 -3.71 -12.56
CA VAL A 22 -5.33 -4.83 -12.84
C VAL A 22 -5.77 -6.09 -12.09
N LEU A 23 -6.09 -5.99 -10.80
CA LEU A 23 -6.56 -7.14 -10.02
C LEU A 23 -7.86 -7.73 -10.58
N GLU A 24 -8.81 -6.86 -10.94
CA GLU A 24 -10.08 -7.24 -11.57
C GLU A 24 -9.89 -7.91 -12.93
N LYS A 25 -9.02 -7.34 -13.78
CA LYS A 25 -8.68 -7.90 -15.09
C LYS A 25 -8.16 -9.34 -14.99
N HIS A 26 -7.42 -9.65 -13.93
CA HIS A 26 -6.89 -10.98 -13.67
C HIS A 26 -7.85 -11.88 -12.88
N GLN A 27 -9.05 -11.40 -12.53
CA GLN A 27 -10.02 -12.10 -11.70
C GLN A 27 -9.40 -12.66 -10.42
N ALA A 28 -8.45 -11.91 -9.84
CA ALA A 28 -7.69 -12.37 -8.70
C ALA A 28 -8.61 -12.46 -7.47
N PRO A 29 -8.76 -13.66 -6.84
CA PRO A 29 -9.50 -13.75 -5.60
C PRO A 29 -8.80 -12.94 -4.50
N THR A 30 -9.51 -12.71 -3.39
CA THR A 30 -9.04 -11.83 -2.32
C THR A 30 -7.69 -12.25 -1.75
N ASP A 31 -7.46 -13.55 -1.55
CA ASP A 31 -6.20 -14.11 -1.05
C ASP A 31 -5.03 -13.84 -2.00
N LEU A 32 -5.22 -14.07 -3.31
CA LEU A 32 -4.22 -13.79 -4.33
C LEU A 32 -3.93 -12.29 -4.45
N SER A 33 -4.97 -11.46 -4.40
CA SER A 33 -4.85 -10.00 -4.44
C SER A 33 -4.04 -9.48 -3.25
N LEU A 34 -4.32 -9.95 -2.04
CA LEU A 34 -3.57 -9.59 -0.84
C LEU A 34 -2.12 -10.06 -0.90
N MET A 35 -1.87 -11.27 -1.42
CA MET A 35 -0.51 -11.79 -1.62
C MET A 35 0.28 -10.93 -2.61
N ALA A 36 -0.31 -10.58 -3.75
CA ALA A 36 0.33 -9.77 -4.78
C ALA A 36 0.65 -8.36 -4.26
N LEU A 37 -0.32 -7.70 -3.60
CA LEU A 37 -0.13 -6.37 -3.00
C LEU A 37 0.95 -6.41 -1.90
N GLY A 38 0.95 -7.45 -1.07
CA GLY A 38 2.00 -7.68 -0.07
C GLY A 38 3.39 -7.77 -0.70
N ASN A 39 3.54 -8.58 -1.75
CA ASN A 39 4.81 -8.71 -2.47
C ASN A 39 5.26 -7.39 -3.13
N CYS A 40 4.33 -6.60 -3.67
CA CYS A 40 4.64 -5.26 -4.20
C CYS A 40 5.19 -4.33 -3.10
N VAL A 41 4.56 -4.31 -1.93
CA VAL A 41 5.04 -3.52 -0.78
C VAL A 41 6.42 -4.02 -0.34
N THR A 42 6.61 -5.33 -0.20
CA THR A 42 7.91 -5.92 0.15
C THR A 42 9.00 -5.53 -0.86
N HIS A 43 8.70 -5.57 -2.16
CA HIS A 43 9.63 -5.17 -3.22
C HIS A 43 10.03 -3.69 -3.08
N LEU A 44 9.08 -2.79 -2.82
CA LEU A 44 9.37 -1.37 -2.61
C LEU A 44 10.28 -1.17 -1.38
N LEU A 45 9.97 -1.81 -0.26
CA LEU A 45 10.76 -1.74 0.96
C LEU A 45 12.17 -2.31 0.78
N GLN A 46 12.32 -3.38 -0.01
CA GLN A 46 13.60 -3.99 -0.30
C GLN A 46 14.51 -3.11 -1.17
N ASN A 47 13.94 -2.42 -2.15
CA ASN A 47 14.71 -1.71 -3.17
C ASN A 47 14.80 -0.19 -2.94
N LYS A 48 13.88 0.40 -2.17
CA LYS A 48 13.78 1.85 -1.99
C LYS A 48 14.00 2.31 -0.55
N VAL A 49 14.11 1.39 0.41
CA VAL A 49 14.35 1.71 1.82
C VAL A 49 15.67 1.08 2.30
N PRO A 50 16.55 1.87 2.93
CA PRO A 50 17.77 1.35 3.55
C PRO A 50 17.47 0.21 4.52
N ALA A 51 18.35 -0.79 4.56
CA ALA A 51 18.14 -2.00 5.35
C ALA A 51 17.89 -1.70 6.84
N GLU A 52 18.63 -0.75 7.41
CA GLU A 52 18.51 -0.26 8.79
C GLU A 52 17.15 0.36 9.11
N SER A 53 16.48 0.97 8.12
CA SER A 53 15.18 1.63 8.29
C SER A 53 13.99 0.71 7.95
N ARG A 54 14.25 -0.42 7.27
CA ARG A 54 13.19 -1.25 6.69
C ARG A 54 12.22 -1.81 7.73
N ALA A 55 12.72 -2.28 8.86
CA ALA A 55 11.90 -2.81 9.94
C ALA A 55 10.94 -1.74 10.49
N VAL A 56 11.46 -0.54 10.77
CA VAL A 56 10.68 0.59 11.30
C VAL A 56 9.61 1.03 10.31
N VAL A 57 9.96 1.18 9.03
CA VAL A 57 9.00 1.58 7.98
C VAL A 57 7.91 0.51 7.79
N THR A 58 8.28 -0.77 7.86
CA THR A 58 7.31 -1.89 7.77
C THR A 58 6.32 -1.84 8.93
N GLU A 59 6.81 -1.63 10.15
CA GLU A 59 5.96 -1.56 11.34
C GLU A 59 5.01 -0.36 11.28
N GLN A 60 5.50 0.81 10.85
CA GLN A 60 4.67 2.00 10.67
C GLN A 60 3.59 1.79 9.60
N PHE A 61 3.94 1.17 8.48
CA PHE A 61 2.97 0.81 7.43
C PHE A 61 1.88 -0.13 7.96
N ALA A 62 2.26 -1.20 8.67
CA ALA A 62 1.32 -2.16 9.24
C ALA A 62 0.38 -1.53 10.28
N LYS A 63 0.91 -0.63 11.12
CA LYS A 63 0.10 0.14 12.08
C LYS A 63 -0.90 1.05 11.39
N ALA A 64 -0.47 1.80 10.36
CA ALA A 64 -1.35 2.67 9.59
C ALA A 64 -2.46 1.86 8.91
N LEU A 65 -2.13 0.76 8.25
CA LEU A 65 -3.11 -0.14 7.63
C LEU A 65 -4.12 -0.67 8.66
N SER A 66 -3.65 -1.15 9.81
CA SER A 66 -4.51 -1.65 10.88
C SER A 66 -5.44 -0.58 11.43
N GLN A 67 -4.98 0.67 11.54
CA GLN A 67 -5.81 1.79 11.98
C GLN A 67 -6.85 2.17 10.92
N SER A 68 -6.47 2.20 9.65
CA SER A 68 -7.40 2.48 8.55
C SER A 68 -8.54 1.46 8.48
N VAL A 69 -8.28 0.18 8.74
CA VAL A 69 -9.33 -0.85 8.76
C VAL A 69 -10.23 -0.75 10.00
N LYS A 70 -9.72 -0.25 11.13
CA LYS A 70 -10.52 -0.08 12.36
C LYS A 70 -11.39 1.17 12.36
N ASN A 71 -10.95 2.21 11.64
CA ASN A 71 -11.54 3.55 11.69
C ASN A 71 -12.34 3.91 10.43
N ASN A 72 -12.37 3.04 9.42
CA ASN A 72 -13.33 3.09 8.31
C ASN A 72 -14.43 2.07 8.57
#